data_AF-A0A958J6R8-F1
#
_entry.id   AF-A0A958J6R8-F1
#
_cell.length_a   1.000
_cell.length_b   1.000
_cell.length_c   1.000
_cell.angle_alpha   90.00
_cell.angle_beta   90.00
_cell.angle_gamma   90.00
#
_symmetry.space_group_name_H-M   'P 1'
#
loop_
_entity.id
_entity.type
_entity.pdbx_description
1 polymer ?
#
loop_
_entity_poly.entity_id
_entity_poly.type
_entity_poly.pdbx_seq_one_letter_code
_entity_poly.pdbx_strand_id
1 'polypeptide(L)'
;MNTKQWQGFKYWLLCGFLLIVLWHPGSAQSGITLVAPGSVWKYEDSGNDLGTAWRNPGYDDSGWQSGGAMLGFDENEVVTEITPGFITYYFRIDFTLNEDPDSLSALTLAVNFDDGYVAYLNGQEVTRQSMPGGTITYTTLANNHESGAFEDVDILNAAQYLTTGSNTLAIEVHQRGENNNDLAMDLELSYAAGGSGGGGGGSGTVNLVRGPYLQMGSPNSVVVRWRTGNATDSRVRYGTDPNNLSHVADRSNTTTEHEVTLSGLSSYTHYYYAIGNTGDNLVGGPDYFFRTNPPTGLRKKSRIWILGDSGTANSDAAAVRDAYYAFTDTVHTDLWVMLGDNAYDDGTDSEYQDAVFEMYPEMLRKSVLWPAFGNHDGKSASSNSQSGPFYEI
;
A
#
# COMPACT_ATOMS: atom_id res chain seq x y z
N MET A 1 34.06 -45.76 -53.46
CA MET A 1 34.25 -44.91 -54.66
C MET A 1 33.65 -43.54 -54.37
N ASN A 2 34.48 -42.50 -54.52
CA ASN A 2 34.21 -41.05 -54.65
C ASN A 2 33.36 -40.36 -53.56
N THR A 3 33.97 -39.65 -52.61
CA THR A 3 34.45 -38.24 -52.66
C THR A 3 33.39 -37.21 -53.05
N LYS A 4 33.05 -36.32 -52.11
CA LYS A 4 33.00 -34.87 -52.36
C LYS A 4 33.43 -34.09 -51.12
N GLN A 5 34.30 -33.12 -51.38
CA GLN A 5 34.99 -32.24 -50.45
C GLN A 5 34.17 -30.96 -50.15
N TRP A 6 34.41 -30.44 -48.94
CA TRP A 6 34.64 -29.05 -48.52
C TRP A 6 34.15 -27.85 -49.36
N GLN A 7 33.48 -26.93 -48.65
CA GLN A 7 33.72 -25.47 -48.52
C GLN A 7 32.68 -24.99 -47.47
N GLY A 8 32.95 -24.38 -46.32
CA GLY A 8 33.98 -23.43 -45.94
C GLY A 8 33.44 -22.01 -46.04
N PHE A 9 32.70 -21.50 -45.04
CA PHE A 9 32.58 -20.06 -44.78
C PHE A 9 32.22 -19.80 -43.31
N LYS A 10 33.13 -19.12 -42.61
CA LYS A 10 32.89 -18.41 -41.34
C LYS A 10 32.02 -17.20 -41.63
N TYR A 11 31.08 -16.83 -40.75
CA TYR A 11 30.95 -15.47 -40.21
C TYR A 11 29.68 -15.23 -39.33
N TRP A 12 29.94 -14.55 -38.20
CA TRP A 12 29.08 -13.74 -37.31
C TRP A 12 28.03 -14.43 -36.42
N LEU A 13 28.37 -14.50 -35.11
CA LEU A 13 27.38 -14.40 -34.05
C LEU A 13 26.66 -13.04 -34.18
N LEU A 14 25.38 -13.08 -34.48
CA LEU A 14 24.43 -12.06 -34.06
C LEU A 14 23.77 -12.60 -32.80
N CYS A 15 24.21 -12.13 -31.64
CA CYS A 15 23.46 -12.27 -30.40
C CYS A 15 22.19 -11.41 -30.52
N GLY A 16 21.11 -12.02 -31.02
CA GLY A 16 19.77 -11.49 -30.78
C GLY A 16 19.43 -11.73 -29.31
N PHE A 17 19.50 -10.68 -28.49
CA PHE A 17 18.87 -10.68 -27.17
C PHE A 17 17.36 -10.84 -27.37
N LEU A 18 16.87 -12.05 -27.10
CA LEU A 18 15.45 -12.26 -26.85
C LEU A 18 15.19 -11.71 -25.44
N LEU A 19 14.67 -10.49 -25.36
CA LEU A 19 14.06 -9.94 -24.15
C LEU A 19 12.87 -10.82 -23.80
N ILE A 20 13.08 -11.80 -22.91
CA ILE A 20 12.00 -12.43 -22.17
C ILE A 20 11.60 -11.40 -21.12
N VAL A 21 10.55 -10.63 -21.41
CA VAL A 21 9.83 -9.91 -20.36
C VAL A 21 9.21 -10.98 -19.47
N LEU A 22 9.86 -11.27 -18.35
CA LEU A 22 9.26 -12.00 -17.24
C LEU A 22 8.20 -11.09 -16.63
N TRP A 23 6.99 -11.19 -17.16
CA TRP A 23 5.80 -10.63 -16.55
C TRP A 23 5.61 -11.29 -15.17
N HIS A 24 5.96 -10.55 -14.12
CA HIS A 24 5.52 -10.86 -12.77
C HIS A 24 4.14 -10.22 -12.61
N PRO A 25 3.05 -10.97 -12.38
CA PRO A 25 1.85 -10.38 -11.83
C PRO A 25 2.08 -10.23 -10.31
N GLY A 26 2.95 -9.30 -9.93
CA GLY A 26 2.83 -8.65 -8.64
C GLY A 26 1.67 -7.68 -8.79
N SER A 27 0.57 -7.93 -8.08
CA SER A 27 -0.51 -6.96 -7.98
C SER A 27 0.05 -5.70 -7.32
N ALA A 28 0.42 -4.71 -8.14
CA ALA A 28 0.52 -3.34 -7.66
C ALA A 28 -0.87 -2.97 -7.14
N GLN A 29 -1.02 -2.84 -5.83
CA GLN A 29 -2.17 -2.17 -5.25
C GLN A 29 -2.22 -0.80 -5.93
N SER A 30 -3.34 -0.47 -6.60
CA SER A 30 -3.44 0.80 -7.33
C SER A 30 -3.39 1.94 -6.32
N GLY A 31 -2.20 2.51 -6.11
CA GLY A 31 -2.03 3.75 -5.36
C GLY A 31 -2.71 4.90 -6.10
N ILE A 32 -3.17 5.90 -5.35
CA ILE A 32 -3.57 7.18 -5.92
C ILE A 32 -2.31 8.01 -6.07
N THR A 33 -1.97 8.33 -7.31
CA THR A 33 -0.81 9.15 -7.65
C THR A 33 -1.10 10.62 -7.37
N LEU A 34 -0.30 11.23 -6.50
CA LEU A 34 -0.30 12.67 -6.19
C LEU A 34 0.62 13.45 -7.13
N VAL A 35 1.77 12.86 -7.48
CA VAL A 35 2.72 13.35 -8.49
C VAL A 35 3.10 12.16 -9.35
N ALA A 36 2.83 12.23 -10.66
CA ALA A 36 3.11 11.13 -11.58
C ALA A 36 4.54 11.22 -12.16
N PRO A 37 5.14 10.10 -12.58
CA PRO A 37 6.34 10.12 -13.41
C PRO A 37 6.17 11.03 -14.62
N GLY A 38 7.23 11.73 -14.99
CA GLY A 38 7.21 12.67 -16.10
C GLY A 38 6.43 13.97 -15.86
N SER A 39 6.00 14.24 -14.61
CA SER A 39 5.37 15.52 -14.26
C SER A 39 6.27 16.72 -14.57
N VAL A 40 5.67 17.89 -14.75
CA VAL A 40 6.41 19.14 -14.98
C VAL A 40 6.86 19.71 -13.64
N TRP A 41 8.17 19.76 -13.43
CA TRP A 41 8.81 20.30 -12.25
C TRP A 41 9.27 21.73 -12.47
N LYS A 42 9.21 22.54 -11.42
CA LYS A 42 10.02 23.76 -11.31
C LYS A 42 11.42 23.38 -10.89
N TYR A 43 12.45 23.94 -11.53
CA TYR A 43 13.83 23.64 -11.22
C TYR A 43 14.72 24.88 -11.19
N GLU A 44 15.75 24.80 -10.34
CA GLU A 44 16.82 25.79 -10.22
C GLU A 44 18.17 25.06 -10.28
N ASP A 45 18.90 25.34 -11.35
CA ASP A 45 20.11 24.65 -11.78
C ASP A 45 21.32 25.60 -11.87
N SER A 46 21.31 26.72 -11.15
CA SER A 46 22.45 27.66 -11.11
C SER A 46 23.58 27.30 -10.13
N GLY A 47 23.40 26.26 -9.31
CA GLY A 47 24.36 25.85 -8.28
C GLY A 47 24.46 26.80 -7.07
N ASN A 48 23.52 27.74 -6.93
CA ASN A 48 23.47 28.68 -5.81
C ASN A 48 22.98 28.03 -4.52
N ASP A 49 23.48 28.47 -3.37
CA ASP A 49 22.93 28.09 -2.06
C ASP A 49 21.56 28.77 -1.84
N LEU A 50 20.48 27.97 -1.88
CA LEU A 50 19.12 28.45 -1.64
C LEU A 50 18.71 28.38 -0.15
N GLY A 51 19.59 27.90 0.73
CA GLY A 51 19.32 27.67 2.14
C GLY A 51 18.15 26.69 2.33
N THR A 52 17.26 26.99 3.27
CA THR A 52 16.11 26.13 3.62
C THR A 52 14.75 26.74 3.28
N ALA A 53 14.71 27.97 2.78
CA ALA A 53 13.45 28.65 2.49
C ALA A 53 12.72 28.03 1.30
N TRP A 54 13.47 27.60 0.28
CA TRP A 54 12.99 27.05 -0.98
C TRP A 54 12.25 25.71 -0.86
N ARG A 55 12.25 25.04 0.29
CA ARG A 55 11.49 23.79 0.47
C ARG A 55 10.12 24.01 1.11
N ASN A 56 9.81 25.22 1.58
CA ASN A 56 8.57 25.50 2.28
C ASN A 56 7.42 25.85 1.33
N PRO A 57 6.16 25.58 1.72
CA PRO A 57 4.99 26.05 1.00
C PRO A 57 4.99 27.58 0.84
N GLY A 58 4.56 28.06 -0.32
CA GLY A 58 4.40 29.50 -0.58
C GLY A 58 5.69 30.28 -0.83
N TYR A 59 6.84 29.63 -0.96
CA TYR A 59 8.04 30.30 -1.48
C TYR A 59 7.84 30.63 -2.96
N ASP A 60 8.30 31.83 -3.34
CA ASP A 60 8.14 32.36 -4.70
C ASP A 60 9.20 31.76 -5.64
N ASP A 61 8.81 30.74 -6.39
CA ASP A 61 9.59 30.08 -7.44
C ASP A 61 9.20 30.57 -8.84
N SER A 62 8.53 31.73 -8.97
CA SER A 62 8.09 32.25 -10.27
C SER A 62 9.24 32.52 -11.24
N GLY A 63 10.45 32.74 -10.71
CA GLY A 63 11.69 32.89 -11.50
C GLY A 63 12.33 31.58 -11.95
N TRP A 64 11.90 30.42 -11.43
CA TRP A 64 12.48 29.13 -11.76
C TRP A 64 12.01 28.64 -13.12
N GLN A 65 12.90 27.91 -13.81
CA GLN A 65 12.59 27.22 -15.04
C GLN A 65 11.64 26.04 -14.77
N SER A 66 11.02 25.50 -15.81
CA SER A 66 10.15 24.32 -15.68
C SER A 66 10.29 23.36 -16.85
N GLY A 67 10.23 22.06 -16.57
CA GLY A 67 10.31 21.01 -17.59
C GLY A 67 9.78 19.67 -17.08
N GLY A 68 9.43 18.79 -18.01
CA GLY A 68 8.98 17.43 -17.68
C GLY A 68 10.13 16.55 -17.22
N ALA A 69 9.91 15.73 -16.19
CA ALA A 69 10.83 14.66 -15.86
C ALA A 69 10.87 13.61 -17.01
N MET A 70 11.94 12.85 -17.22
CA MET A 70 13.23 12.82 -16.52
C MET A 70 14.04 14.11 -16.72
N LEU A 71 14.41 14.80 -15.63
CA LEU A 71 15.27 15.98 -15.68
C LEU A 71 16.73 15.57 -15.47
N GLY A 72 17.66 16.10 -16.25
CA GLY A 72 19.02 15.58 -16.22
C GLY A 72 19.93 16.04 -17.34
N PHE A 73 21.05 15.36 -17.50
CA PHE A 73 21.96 15.49 -18.63
C PHE A 73 22.71 14.18 -18.87
N ASP A 74 23.13 13.97 -20.13
CA ASP A 74 23.99 12.86 -20.57
C ASP A 74 23.44 11.44 -20.28
N GLU A 75 22.14 11.33 -20.03
CA GLU A 75 21.37 10.09 -19.90
C GLU A 75 20.43 9.87 -21.10
N ASN A 76 20.25 8.62 -21.55
CA ASN A 76 19.53 8.31 -22.80
C ASN A 76 18.03 8.65 -22.77
N GLU A 77 17.48 8.84 -21.58
CA GLU A 77 16.04 9.02 -21.32
C GLU A 77 15.70 10.43 -20.79
N VAL A 78 16.67 11.37 -20.79
CA VAL A 78 16.46 12.76 -20.37
C VAL A 78 15.42 13.45 -21.27
N VAL A 79 14.40 13.98 -20.63
CA VAL A 79 13.32 14.77 -21.26
C VAL A 79 13.62 16.27 -21.16
N THR A 80 14.08 16.72 -19.99
CA THR A 80 14.48 18.11 -19.76
C THR A 80 15.97 18.19 -19.43
N GLU A 81 16.72 18.80 -20.34
CA GLU A 81 18.15 19.08 -20.12
C GLU A 81 18.32 20.20 -19.09
N ILE A 82 19.08 19.94 -18.03
CA ILE A 82 19.46 20.94 -17.02
C ILE A 82 20.93 21.33 -17.18
N THR A 83 21.31 22.50 -16.67
CA THR A 83 22.67 23.05 -16.79
C THR A 83 23.65 22.24 -15.93
N PRO A 84 24.64 21.53 -16.51
CA PRO A 84 25.57 20.72 -15.73
C PRO A 84 26.64 21.55 -15.02
N GLY A 85 27.38 20.91 -14.10
CA GLY A 85 28.59 21.46 -13.47
C GLY A 85 28.42 21.91 -12.02
N PHE A 86 27.32 21.54 -11.38
CA PHE A 86 27.03 21.87 -9.98
C PHE A 86 26.85 20.60 -9.14
N ILE A 87 27.09 20.73 -7.82
CA ILE A 87 26.85 19.64 -6.88
C ILE A 87 25.34 19.46 -6.64
N THR A 88 24.61 20.56 -6.43
CA THR A 88 23.20 20.50 -6.02
C THR A 88 22.27 21.12 -7.05
N TYR A 89 21.16 20.44 -7.27
CA TYR A 89 20.05 20.86 -8.12
C TYR A 89 18.75 20.82 -7.33
N TYR A 90 17.93 21.85 -7.48
CA TYR A 90 16.71 21.99 -6.69
C TYR A 90 15.47 21.83 -7.57
N PHE A 91 14.52 21.04 -7.09
CA PHE A 91 13.29 20.74 -7.80
C PHE A 91 12.10 20.93 -6.88
N ARG A 92 11.01 21.48 -7.42
CA ARG A 92 9.77 21.68 -6.70
C ARG A 92 8.55 21.37 -7.56
N ILE A 93 7.53 20.83 -6.90
CA ILE A 93 6.20 20.70 -7.46
C ILE A 93 5.17 20.85 -6.36
N ASP A 94 4.12 21.60 -6.65
CA ASP A 94 2.94 21.66 -5.79
C ASP A 94 1.93 20.60 -6.25
N PHE A 95 1.30 19.95 -5.30
CA PHE A 95 0.27 18.95 -5.53
C PHE A 95 -0.89 19.14 -4.55
N THR A 96 -2.05 18.57 -4.90
CA THR A 96 -3.23 18.64 -4.05
C THR A 96 -3.48 17.27 -3.42
N LEU A 97 -3.53 17.22 -2.08
CA LEU A 97 -4.06 16.09 -1.34
C LEU A 97 -5.53 16.37 -1.01
N ASN A 98 -6.45 15.62 -1.60
CA ASN A 98 -7.88 15.80 -1.33
C ASN A 98 -8.34 15.09 -0.05
N GLU A 99 -7.54 14.16 0.45
CA GLU A 99 -7.85 13.35 1.63
C GLU A 99 -7.33 14.00 2.91
N ASP A 100 -7.79 13.48 4.05
CA ASP A 100 -7.17 13.76 5.36
C ASP A 100 -5.78 13.09 5.38
N PRO A 101 -4.68 13.80 5.67
CA PRO A 101 -3.36 13.20 5.85
C PRO A 101 -3.32 11.99 6.79
N ASP A 102 -4.16 11.98 7.83
CA ASP A 102 -4.25 10.87 8.79
C ASP A 102 -4.96 9.62 8.20
N SER A 103 -5.59 9.75 7.03
CA SER A 103 -6.27 8.65 6.32
C SER A 103 -5.40 7.88 5.32
N LEU A 104 -4.15 8.33 5.12
CA LEU A 104 -3.22 7.67 4.19
C LEU A 104 -2.65 6.42 4.84
N SER A 105 -2.94 5.25 4.25
CA SER A 105 -2.46 3.95 4.76
C SER A 105 -0.97 3.73 4.49
N ALA A 106 -0.48 4.25 3.37
CA ALA A 106 0.93 4.32 3.04
C ALA A 106 1.11 5.51 2.11
N LEU A 107 2.15 6.31 2.33
CA LEU A 107 2.64 7.29 1.36
C LEU A 107 3.97 6.77 0.85
N THR A 108 4.07 6.54 -0.45
CA THR A 108 5.26 5.96 -1.08
C THR A 108 5.82 6.96 -2.07
N LEU A 109 7.12 7.18 -1.96
CA LEU A 109 7.92 7.95 -2.91
C LEU A 109 8.75 6.96 -3.72
N ALA A 110 8.41 6.78 -4.98
CA ALA A 110 9.21 6.00 -5.92
C ALA A 110 10.14 6.96 -6.68
N VAL A 111 11.45 6.73 -6.66
CA VAL A 111 12.43 7.66 -7.27
C VAL A 111 13.36 6.91 -8.21
N ASN A 112 13.54 7.43 -9.42
CA ASN A 112 14.63 7.07 -10.32
C ASN A 112 15.64 8.24 -10.27
N PHE A 113 16.81 8.00 -9.67
CA PHE A 113 17.79 9.05 -9.40
C PHE A 113 19.22 8.60 -9.65
N ASP A 114 20.06 9.56 -10.01
CA ASP A 114 21.51 9.41 -10.00
C ASP A 114 22.13 9.99 -8.70
N ASP A 115 23.24 9.39 -8.28
CA ASP A 115 24.03 9.74 -7.11
C ASP A 115 23.28 9.78 -5.76
N GLY A 116 22.55 10.84 -5.44
CA GLY A 116 21.84 10.96 -4.16
C GLY A 116 20.84 12.10 -4.10
N TYR A 117 19.84 11.98 -3.23
CA TYR A 117 18.82 13.01 -3.05
C TYR A 117 18.38 13.17 -1.60
N VAL A 118 17.79 14.32 -1.31
CA VAL A 118 17.01 14.59 -0.10
C VAL A 118 15.63 15.10 -0.51
N ALA A 119 14.59 14.47 0.03
CA ALA A 119 13.20 14.79 -0.25
C ALA A 119 12.53 15.48 0.95
N TYR A 120 11.70 16.47 0.64
CA TYR A 120 11.00 17.28 1.61
C TYR A 120 9.51 17.39 1.28
N LEU A 121 8.66 17.22 2.29
CA LEU A 121 7.24 17.54 2.22
C LEU A 121 6.96 18.75 3.12
N ASN A 122 6.38 19.79 2.52
CA ASN A 122 6.05 21.04 3.22
C ASN A 122 7.20 21.60 4.09
N GLY A 123 8.43 21.51 3.57
CA GLY A 123 9.65 22.02 4.21
C GLY A 123 10.30 21.10 5.25
N GLN A 124 9.68 19.96 5.58
CA GLN A 124 10.24 18.94 6.47
C GLN A 124 10.90 17.83 5.66
N GLU A 125 12.07 17.37 6.10
CA GLU A 125 12.77 16.25 5.47
C GLU A 125 12.02 14.95 5.76
N VAL A 126 11.73 14.18 4.72
CA VAL A 126 10.97 12.92 4.84
C VAL A 126 11.82 11.70 4.53
N THR A 127 12.78 11.82 3.61
CA THR A 127 13.75 10.78 3.32
C THR A 127 14.96 11.35 2.59
N ARG A 128 16.06 10.61 2.62
CA ARG A 128 17.24 10.83 1.77
C ARG A 128 17.80 9.47 1.37
N GLN A 129 18.29 9.36 0.13
CA GLN A 129 18.99 8.16 -0.33
C GLN A 129 20.36 8.53 -0.85
N SER A 130 21.31 7.62 -0.62
CA SER A 130 22.70 7.77 -1.06
C SER A 130 23.34 9.11 -0.66
N MET A 131 22.96 9.65 0.50
CA MET A 131 23.56 10.85 1.10
C MET A 131 24.33 10.50 2.38
N PRO A 132 25.40 11.24 2.73
CA PRO A 132 26.07 11.05 4.01
C PRO A 132 25.13 11.39 5.18
N GLY A 133 25.40 10.79 6.34
CA GLY A 133 24.72 11.17 7.58
C GLY A 133 25.10 12.59 8.04
N GLY A 134 24.24 13.20 8.86
CA GLY A 134 24.45 14.54 9.40
C GLY A 134 23.76 15.65 8.60
N THR A 135 24.18 16.90 8.81
CA THR A 135 23.61 18.07 8.12
C THR A 135 24.05 18.09 6.67
N ILE A 136 23.09 18.15 5.75
CA ILE A 136 23.32 18.34 4.32
C ILE A 136 23.37 19.83 4.00
N THR A 137 24.35 20.22 3.20
CA THR A 137 24.51 21.55 2.61
C THR A 137 24.61 21.42 1.09
N TYR A 138 24.44 22.51 0.34
CA TYR A 138 24.55 22.51 -1.14
C TYR A 138 25.93 22.08 -1.69
N THR A 139 26.95 21.96 -0.83
CA THR A 139 28.28 21.45 -1.18
C THR A 139 28.52 20.01 -0.70
N THR A 140 27.52 19.39 -0.07
CA THR A 140 27.63 18.02 0.41
C THR A 140 27.54 17.09 -0.79
N LEU A 141 28.57 16.26 -0.98
CA LEU A 141 28.57 15.26 -2.04
C LEU A 141 27.67 14.08 -1.66
N ALA A 142 27.00 13.53 -2.66
CA ALA A 142 26.32 12.25 -2.52
C ALA A 142 27.33 11.09 -2.46
N ASN A 143 26.84 9.94 -2.03
CA ASN A 143 27.47 8.64 -2.28
C ASN A 143 27.17 8.21 -3.73
N ASN A 144 27.64 7.02 -4.14
CA ASN A 144 27.45 6.52 -5.50
C ASN A 144 26.10 5.81 -5.65
N HIS A 145 25.30 6.22 -6.63
CA HIS A 145 24.09 5.56 -7.10
C HIS A 145 23.94 5.82 -8.60
N GLU A 146 23.32 4.91 -9.34
CA GLU A 146 23.13 5.05 -10.78
C GLU A 146 21.64 5.02 -11.09
N SER A 147 21.19 5.91 -11.96
CA SER A 147 19.80 5.88 -12.44
C SER A 147 19.51 4.65 -13.33
N GLY A 148 18.23 4.28 -13.46
CA GLY A 148 17.80 3.21 -14.38
C GLY A 148 16.55 2.44 -13.97
N ALA A 149 16.07 2.62 -12.74
CA ALA A 149 14.80 2.07 -12.28
C ALA A 149 14.23 2.93 -11.14
N PHE A 150 12.92 2.86 -10.95
CA PHE A 150 12.27 3.45 -9.78
C PHE A 150 12.50 2.57 -8.55
N GLU A 151 12.84 3.21 -7.45
CA GLU A 151 13.00 2.58 -6.13
C GLU A 151 11.99 3.15 -5.14
N ASP A 152 11.23 2.28 -4.49
CA ASP A 152 10.16 2.67 -3.57
C ASP A 152 10.71 2.95 -2.17
N VAL A 153 10.27 4.08 -1.59
CA VAL A 153 10.52 4.46 -0.21
C VAL A 153 9.21 4.81 0.48
N ASP A 154 8.88 4.07 1.53
CA ASP A 154 7.73 4.39 2.38
C ASP A 154 8.05 5.59 3.29
N ILE A 155 7.22 6.62 3.20
CA ILE A 155 7.27 7.79 4.07
C ILE A 155 6.45 7.48 5.33
N LEU A 156 7.16 7.14 6.39
CA LEU A 156 6.56 6.83 7.69
C LEU A 156 5.96 8.09 8.32
N ASN A 157 4.84 7.94 9.03
CA ASN A 157 4.13 9.04 9.70
C ASN A 157 3.78 10.19 8.74
N ALA A 158 3.40 9.87 7.50
CA ALA A 158 3.09 10.81 6.42
C ALA A 158 2.19 11.98 6.83
N ALA A 159 1.22 11.73 7.72
CA ALA A 159 0.25 12.70 8.17
C ALA A 159 0.87 13.97 8.77
N GLN A 160 2.01 13.85 9.47
CA GLN A 160 2.67 15.01 10.10
C GLN A 160 3.30 15.98 9.07
N TYR A 161 3.51 15.51 7.85
CA TYR A 161 4.19 16.26 6.79
C TYR A 161 3.22 16.85 5.77
N LEU A 162 1.94 16.49 5.84
CA LEU A 162 0.93 16.81 4.84
C LEU A 162 -0.21 17.62 5.46
N THR A 163 -0.92 18.33 4.59
CA THR A 163 -2.17 19.01 4.93
C THR A 163 -3.22 18.67 3.88
N THR A 164 -4.50 18.63 4.24
CA THR A 164 -5.55 18.57 3.23
C THR A 164 -5.50 19.84 2.38
N GLY A 165 -5.52 19.67 1.06
CA GLY A 165 -5.37 20.73 0.08
C GLY A 165 -3.96 20.82 -0.49
N SER A 166 -3.43 22.04 -0.60
CA SER A 166 -2.16 22.31 -1.27
C SER A 166 -0.98 21.84 -0.43
N ASN A 167 -0.08 21.09 -1.06
CA ASN A 167 1.18 20.65 -0.47
C ASN A 167 2.32 20.88 -1.46
N THR A 168 3.54 21.00 -0.96
CA THR A 168 4.76 21.12 -1.76
C THR A 168 5.63 19.90 -1.55
N LEU A 169 6.02 19.24 -2.65
CA LEU A 169 7.13 18.31 -2.69
C LEU A 169 8.36 19.02 -3.24
N ALA A 170 9.46 18.97 -2.50
CA ALA A 170 10.72 19.61 -2.84
C ALA A 170 11.86 18.59 -2.74
N ILE A 171 12.73 18.56 -3.74
CA ILE A 171 13.85 17.61 -3.83
C ILE A 171 15.13 18.37 -4.10
N GLU A 172 16.20 18.06 -3.38
CA GLU A 172 17.56 18.40 -3.78
C GLU A 172 18.29 17.14 -4.22
N VAL A 173 18.83 17.15 -5.43
CA VAL A 173 19.70 16.09 -5.96
C VAL A 173 21.14 16.55 -5.82
N HIS A 174 21.99 15.66 -5.33
CA HIS A 174 23.40 15.91 -5.09
C HIS A 174 24.25 14.98 -5.92
N GLN A 175 25.28 15.55 -6.54
CA GLN A 175 26.30 14.82 -7.29
C GLN A 175 27.36 14.24 -6.35
N ARG A 176 27.96 13.11 -6.71
CA ARG A 176 29.12 12.52 -6.03
C ARG A 176 30.44 13.26 -6.32
N GLY A 177 30.44 14.18 -7.28
CA GLY A 177 31.58 15.04 -7.60
C GLY A 177 31.24 16.21 -8.52
N GLU A 178 32.04 17.28 -8.46
CA GLU A 178 31.84 18.54 -9.22
C GLU A 178 31.91 18.37 -10.76
N ASN A 179 32.45 17.26 -11.25
CA ASN A 179 32.58 16.95 -12.67
C ASN A 179 31.92 15.61 -13.02
N ASN A 180 30.93 15.17 -12.22
CA ASN A 180 30.13 14.05 -12.63
C ASN A 180 29.27 14.48 -13.82
N ASN A 181 29.21 13.62 -14.83
CA ASN A 181 28.68 13.94 -16.14
C ASN A 181 27.34 13.26 -16.38
N ASP A 182 26.67 12.77 -15.35
CA ASP A 182 25.33 12.21 -15.41
C ASP A 182 24.47 12.83 -14.31
N LEU A 183 23.23 13.13 -14.66
CA LEU A 183 22.17 13.36 -13.68
C LEU A 183 20.89 12.86 -14.31
N ALA A 184 20.10 12.13 -13.53
CA ALA A 184 18.72 11.87 -13.86
C ALA A 184 17.87 11.98 -12.59
N MET A 185 16.69 12.56 -12.75
CA MET A 185 15.65 12.55 -11.73
C MET A 185 14.28 12.44 -12.39
N ASP A 186 13.57 11.39 -12.02
CA ASP A 186 12.12 11.24 -12.15
C ASP A 186 11.57 10.59 -10.88
N LEU A 187 10.33 10.92 -10.52
CA LEU A 187 9.72 10.36 -9.33
C LEU A 187 8.20 10.23 -9.45
N GLU A 188 7.65 9.32 -8.64
CA GLU A 188 6.25 9.22 -8.33
C GLU A 188 6.03 9.44 -6.83
N LEU A 189 5.08 10.29 -6.48
CA LEU A 189 4.51 10.32 -5.14
C LEU A 189 3.11 9.73 -5.24
N SER A 190 2.89 8.62 -4.56
CA SER A 190 1.57 7.98 -4.50
C SER A 190 1.23 7.63 -3.06
N TYR A 191 -0.05 7.46 -2.80
CA TYR A 191 -0.48 6.88 -1.54
C TYR A 191 -1.42 5.72 -1.80
N ALA A 192 -1.32 4.72 -0.94
CA ALA A 192 -2.43 3.80 -0.75
C ALA A 192 -3.50 4.56 0.05
N ALA A 193 -4.61 4.87 -0.60
CA ALA A 193 -5.80 5.34 0.11
C ALA A 193 -6.18 4.28 1.15
N GLY A 194 -6.37 4.67 2.41
CA GLY A 194 -7.22 3.88 3.30
C GLY A 194 -8.59 3.81 2.63
N GLY A 195 -8.90 2.68 2.01
CA GLY A 195 -9.83 2.57 0.88
C GLY A 195 -11.03 3.52 0.92
N SER A 196 -11.06 4.48 -0.01
CA SER A 196 -12.21 5.34 -0.30
C SER A 196 -12.15 5.79 -1.77
N GLY A 197 -12.93 5.14 -2.64
CA GLY A 197 -13.17 5.56 -4.02
C GLY A 197 -14.51 6.27 -4.12
N GLY A 198 -14.51 7.58 -4.37
CA GLY A 198 -15.68 8.46 -4.30
C GLY A 198 -16.64 8.43 -5.51
N GLY A 199 -17.86 8.96 -5.30
CA GLY A 199 -18.88 9.06 -6.35
C GLY A 199 -20.24 9.73 -6.07
N GLY A 200 -20.34 10.74 -5.19
CA GLY A 200 -21.33 11.85 -5.29
C GLY A 200 -22.80 11.65 -4.86
N GLY A 201 -23.19 12.22 -3.71
CA GLY A 201 -24.60 12.41 -3.36
C GLY A 201 -24.97 12.71 -1.91
N GLY A 202 -24.28 13.65 -1.22
CA GLY A 202 -24.77 14.29 0.01
C GLY A 202 -25.08 13.39 1.21
N SER A 203 -24.05 12.88 1.89
CA SER A 203 -24.08 12.47 3.30
C SER A 203 -22.62 12.39 3.77
N GLY A 204 -22.31 12.80 5.01
CA GLY A 204 -20.93 12.83 5.51
C GLY A 204 -20.20 11.51 5.21
N THR A 205 -19.00 11.60 4.63
CA THR A 205 -18.19 10.45 4.22
C THR A 205 -18.08 9.47 5.38
N VAL A 206 -18.49 8.23 5.14
CA VAL A 206 -18.50 7.18 6.15
C VAL A 206 -17.07 6.65 6.27
N ASN A 207 -16.35 7.08 7.29
CA ASN A 207 -14.99 6.63 7.58
C ASN A 207 -15.00 5.13 7.95
N LEU A 208 -14.20 4.29 7.29
CA LEU A 208 -14.01 2.88 7.66
C LEU A 208 -12.86 2.77 8.67
N VAL A 209 -13.20 2.48 9.93
CA VAL A 209 -12.25 2.40 11.05
C VAL A 209 -11.65 1.00 11.19
N ARG A 210 -12.39 -0.04 10.78
CA ARG A 210 -11.92 -1.43 10.78
C ARG A 210 -12.38 -2.12 9.53
N GLY A 211 -11.42 -2.70 8.80
CA GLY A 211 -11.67 -3.47 7.59
C GLY A 211 -12.61 -4.66 7.82
N PRO A 212 -13.13 -5.26 6.73
CA PRO A 212 -14.04 -6.38 6.86
C PRO A 212 -13.34 -7.61 7.42
N TYR A 213 -14.04 -8.33 8.27
CA TYR A 213 -13.63 -9.63 8.78
C TYR A 213 -14.81 -10.59 8.81
N LEU A 214 -14.47 -11.87 8.69
CA LEU A 214 -15.43 -12.94 8.43
C LEU A 214 -15.54 -13.86 9.64
N GLN A 215 -16.76 -14.10 10.11
CA GLN A 215 -17.05 -14.97 11.25
C GLN A 215 -18.18 -15.96 10.91
N MET A 216 -18.33 -17.00 11.75
CA MET A 216 -19.46 -17.93 11.72
C MET A 216 -19.74 -18.56 10.33
N GLY A 217 -18.68 -18.88 9.59
CA GLY A 217 -18.78 -19.53 8.28
C GLY A 217 -19.42 -20.92 8.36
N SER A 218 -20.34 -21.20 7.45
CA SER A 218 -21.02 -22.48 7.30
C SER A 218 -21.07 -22.89 5.83
N PRO A 219 -21.62 -24.08 5.50
CA PRO A 219 -21.83 -24.46 4.11
C PRO A 219 -22.79 -23.55 3.34
N ASN A 220 -23.59 -22.71 4.00
CA ASN A 220 -24.58 -21.87 3.32
C ASN A 220 -24.72 -20.46 3.91
N SER A 221 -23.80 -20.05 4.78
CA SER A 221 -23.81 -18.72 5.40
C SER A 221 -22.42 -18.25 5.80
N VAL A 222 -22.27 -16.94 5.97
CA VAL A 222 -21.13 -16.29 6.63
C VAL A 222 -21.62 -14.99 7.28
N VAL A 223 -20.97 -14.56 8.35
CA VAL A 223 -21.18 -13.23 8.94
C VAL A 223 -20.02 -12.34 8.49
N VAL A 224 -20.35 -11.19 7.90
CA VAL A 224 -19.40 -10.15 7.51
C VAL A 224 -19.56 -8.99 8.48
N ARG A 225 -18.45 -8.55 9.07
CA ARG A 225 -18.41 -7.47 10.06
C ARG A 225 -17.36 -6.45 9.69
N TRP A 226 -17.57 -5.20 10.10
CA TRP A 226 -16.64 -4.08 9.93
C TRP A 226 -17.02 -2.95 10.88
N ARG A 227 -16.16 -1.94 11.02
CA ARG A 227 -16.44 -0.76 11.84
C ARG A 227 -16.31 0.53 11.04
N THR A 228 -17.24 1.46 11.25
CA THR A 228 -17.16 2.83 10.71
C THR A 228 -17.05 3.87 11.82
N GLY A 229 -16.52 5.05 11.49
CA GLY A 229 -16.43 6.19 12.41
C GLY A 229 -17.74 6.95 12.57
N ASN A 230 -18.66 6.81 11.60
CA ASN A 230 -19.99 7.41 11.61
C ASN A 230 -21.06 6.33 11.49
N ALA A 231 -22.13 6.44 12.28
CA ALA A 231 -23.19 5.46 12.27
C ALA A 231 -23.94 5.46 10.93
N THR A 232 -24.01 4.31 10.26
CA THR A 232 -24.74 4.13 8.99
C THR A 232 -25.49 2.80 8.94
N ASP A 233 -26.44 2.69 8.02
CA ASP A 233 -27.02 1.40 7.66
C ASP A 233 -25.95 0.50 7.03
N SER A 234 -26.17 -0.81 7.07
CA SER A 234 -25.19 -1.80 6.60
C SER A 234 -25.68 -2.46 5.33
N ARG A 235 -24.80 -2.59 4.34
CA ARG A 235 -25.03 -3.37 3.12
C ARG A 235 -23.80 -4.20 2.80
N VAL A 236 -24.04 -5.45 2.47
CA VAL A 236 -23.05 -6.30 1.79
C VAL A 236 -23.57 -6.63 0.40
N ARG A 237 -22.81 -6.25 -0.63
CA ARG A 237 -23.03 -6.69 -2.01
C ARG A 237 -22.16 -7.92 -2.26
N TYR A 238 -22.68 -8.98 -2.85
CA TYR A 238 -21.90 -10.21 -3.06
C TYR A 238 -22.31 -10.98 -4.32
N GLY A 239 -21.42 -11.83 -4.81
CA GLY A 239 -21.64 -12.61 -6.02
C GLY A 239 -20.46 -13.55 -6.32
N THR A 240 -20.62 -14.45 -7.29
CA THR A 240 -19.54 -15.36 -7.72
C THR A 240 -18.65 -14.76 -8.81
N ASP A 241 -19.04 -13.61 -9.35
CA ASP A 241 -18.28 -12.85 -10.35
C ASP A 241 -17.80 -11.54 -9.67
N PRO A 242 -16.48 -11.28 -9.60
CA PRO A 242 -15.95 -10.08 -8.94
C PRO A 242 -16.37 -8.79 -9.65
N ASN A 243 -16.74 -8.86 -10.94
CA ASN A 243 -17.19 -7.70 -11.71
C ASN A 243 -18.71 -7.51 -11.65
N ASN A 244 -19.44 -8.43 -11.00
CA ASN A 244 -20.89 -8.39 -10.92
C ASN A 244 -21.41 -9.00 -9.61
N LEU A 245 -21.45 -8.17 -8.56
CA LEU A 245 -22.00 -8.52 -7.25
C LEU A 245 -23.54 -8.39 -7.27
N SER A 246 -24.21 -9.40 -7.83
CA SER A 246 -25.66 -9.36 -8.13
C SER A 246 -26.58 -9.54 -6.92
N HIS A 247 -26.05 -9.88 -5.74
CA HIS A 247 -26.82 -10.06 -4.51
C HIS A 247 -26.53 -8.96 -3.50
N VAL A 248 -27.51 -8.65 -2.65
CA VAL A 248 -27.38 -7.69 -1.56
C VAL A 248 -27.95 -8.26 -0.26
N ALA A 249 -27.38 -7.87 0.87
CA ALA A 249 -27.90 -8.12 2.21
C ALA A 249 -27.83 -6.82 3.02
N ASP A 250 -28.98 -6.36 3.52
CA ASP A 250 -29.13 -5.05 4.15
C ASP A 250 -29.51 -5.15 5.64
N ARG A 251 -29.04 -4.18 6.42
CA ARG A 251 -29.47 -3.88 7.78
C ARG A 251 -29.78 -2.39 7.87
N SER A 252 -31.05 -2.05 8.04
CA SER A 252 -31.51 -0.66 7.99
C SER A 252 -31.24 0.16 9.25
N ASN A 253 -30.83 -0.48 10.36
CA ASN A 253 -30.43 0.23 11.57
C ASN A 253 -29.05 0.86 11.37
N THR A 254 -28.91 2.12 11.78
CA THR A 254 -27.62 2.80 11.74
C THR A 254 -26.75 2.38 12.93
N THR A 255 -25.51 1.99 12.66
CA THR A 255 -24.53 1.55 13.67
C THR A 255 -23.14 1.92 13.20
N THR A 256 -22.18 1.98 14.13
CA THR A 256 -20.74 2.03 13.83
C THR A 256 -20.13 0.63 13.83
N GLU A 257 -20.76 -0.33 14.52
CA GLU A 257 -20.38 -1.74 14.55
C GLU A 257 -21.31 -2.52 13.64
N HIS A 258 -20.85 -2.88 12.46
CA HIS A 258 -21.68 -3.50 11.43
C HIS A 258 -21.58 -5.02 11.48
N GLU A 259 -22.72 -5.69 11.40
CA GLU A 259 -22.82 -7.15 11.36
C GLU A 259 -23.91 -7.57 10.36
N VAL A 260 -23.50 -8.23 9.28
CA VAL A 260 -24.41 -8.67 8.22
C VAL A 260 -24.22 -10.17 7.95
N THR A 261 -25.28 -10.94 8.17
CA THR A 261 -25.31 -12.37 7.83
C THR A 261 -25.70 -12.55 6.37
N LEU A 262 -24.82 -13.17 5.57
CA LEU A 262 -25.15 -13.70 4.26
C LEU A 262 -25.69 -15.13 4.44
N SER A 263 -26.85 -15.44 3.86
CA SER A 263 -27.50 -16.74 4.02
C SER A 263 -28.00 -17.27 2.69
N GLY A 264 -28.31 -18.57 2.62
CA GLY A 264 -28.76 -19.22 1.39
C GLY A 264 -27.66 -19.39 0.34
N LEU A 265 -26.39 -19.29 0.75
CA LEU A 265 -25.25 -19.43 -0.14
C LEU A 265 -25.11 -20.89 -0.60
N SER A 266 -24.65 -21.08 -1.83
CA SER A 266 -24.20 -22.39 -2.30
C SER A 266 -22.95 -22.82 -1.54
N SER A 267 -22.88 -24.09 -1.15
CA SER A 267 -21.75 -24.66 -0.41
C SER A 267 -20.50 -24.82 -1.27
N TYR A 268 -19.33 -24.80 -0.63
CA TYR A 268 -18.03 -24.92 -1.29
C TYR A 268 -17.85 -24.01 -2.51
N THR A 269 -18.39 -22.79 -2.42
CA THR A 269 -18.45 -21.82 -3.52
C THR A 269 -17.66 -20.59 -3.14
N HIS A 270 -16.90 -20.05 -4.09
CA HIS A 270 -16.15 -18.80 -3.94
C HIS A 270 -17.10 -17.63 -4.21
N TYR A 271 -17.20 -16.71 -3.27
CA TYR A 271 -17.96 -15.47 -3.38
C TYR A 271 -17.04 -14.28 -3.18
N TYR A 272 -17.19 -13.27 -4.02
CA TYR A 272 -16.65 -11.94 -3.82
C TYR A 272 -17.68 -11.08 -3.10
N TYR A 273 -17.22 -10.06 -2.38
CA TYR A 273 -18.11 -9.13 -1.70
C TYR A 273 -17.55 -7.71 -1.64
N ALA A 274 -18.46 -6.77 -1.38
CA ALA A 274 -18.17 -5.40 -1.02
C ALA A 274 -19.02 -5.03 0.19
N ILE A 275 -18.44 -4.32 1.15
CA ILE A 275 -19.15 -3.80 2.33
C ILE A 275 -19.46 -2.33 2.14
N GLY A 276 -20.50 -1.83 2.81
CA GLY A 276 -20.79 -0.42 2.91
C GLY A 276 -22.20 -0.16 3.40
N ASN A 277 -22.88 0.80 2.80
CA ASN A 277 -24.24 1.17 3.13
C ASN A 277 -25.16 1.07 1.89
N THR A 278 -26.45 1.38 2.05
CA THR A 278 -27.39 1.28 0.92
C THR A 278 -27.08 2.27 -0.20
N GLY A 279 -26.42 3.40 0.10
CA GLY A 279 -25.93 4.36 -0.89
C GLY A 279 -24.72 3.84 -1.65
N ASP A 280 -23.64 3.47 -0.94
CA ASP A 280 -22.32 3.26 -1.52
C ASP A 280 -21.61 1.99 -0.98
N ASN A 281 -20.59 1.55 -1.71
CA ASN A 281 -19.58 0.62 -1.18
C ASN A 281 -18.48 1.43 -0.47
N LEU A 282 -17.99 0.93 0.66
CA LEU A 282 -16.80 1.45 1.33
C LEU A 282 -15.55 0.76 0.76
N VAL A 283 -15.55 -0.57 0.75
CA VAL A 283 -14.46 -1.38 0.16
C VAL A 283 -15.02 -2.63 -0.50
N GLY A 284 -14.27 -3.17 -1.45
CA GLY A 284 -14.56 -4.39 -2.19
C GLY A 284 -13.55 -4.61 -3.31
N GLY A 285 -13.68 -5.71 -4.04
CA GLY A 285 -12.77 -6.03 -5.15
C GLY A 285 -12.42 -7.52 -5.20
N PRO A 286 -11.49 -7.92 -6.09
CA PRO A 286 -11.13 -9.33 -6.26
C PRO A 286 -10.47 -9.95 -5.02
N ASP A 287 -9.85 -9.15 -4.15
CA ASP A 287 -9.22 -9.63 -2.91
C ASP A 287 -10.17 -9.69 -1.71
N TYR A 288 -11.43 -9.29 -1.90
CA TYR A 288 -12.51 -9.36 -0.92
C TYR A 288 -13.41 -10.52 -1.27
N PHE A 289 -13.06 -11.70 -0.76
CA PHE A 289 -13.77 -12.91 -1.08
C PHE A 289 -13.89 -13.85 0.12
N PHE A 290 -14.68 -14.90 -0.01
CA PHE A 290 -14.64 -16.02 0.91
C PHE A 290 -15.08 -17.28 0.17
N ARG A 291 -14.75 -18.44 0.74
CA ARG A 291 -15.29 -19.73 0.30
C ARG A 291 -16.22 -20.28 1.38
N THR A 292 -17.45 -20.62 1.01
CA THR A 292 -18.35 -21.33 1.94
C THR A 292 -17.80 -22.71 2.26
N ASN A 293 -18.10 -23.21 3.47
CA ASN A 293 -17.58 -24.50 3.89
C ASN A 293 -18.10 -25.62 2.98
N PRO A 294 -17.34 -26.72 2.80
CA PRO A 294 -17.88 -27.91 2.17
C PRO A 294 -19.03 -28.49 3.02
N PRO A 295 -20.06 -29.08 2.40
CA PRO A 295 -21.06 -29.82 3.14
C PRO A 295 -20.43 -31.00 3.88
N THR A 296 -21.00 -31.36 5.03
CA THR A 296 -20.51 -32.48 5.85
C THR A 296 -20.37 -33.76 5.03
N GLY A 297 -19.23 -34.44 5.19
CA GLY A 297 -18.92 -35.69 4.48
C GLY A 297 -18.24 -35.50 3.12
N LEU A 298 -18.18 -34.28 2.57
CA LEU A 298 -17.41 -34.01 1.36
C LEU A 298 -15.92 -33.89 1.68
N ARG A 299 -15.12 -34.80 1.13
CA ARG A 299 -13.66 -34.74 1.27
C ARG A 299 -13.08 -33.66 0.38
N LYS A 300 -12.38 -32.69 0.98
CA LYS A 300 -11.62 -31.66 0.29
C LYS A 300 -10.22 -31.57 0.88
N LYS A 301 -9.26 -31.21 0.04
CA LYS A 301 -7.97 -30.74 0.54
C LYS A 301 -8.25 -29.41 1.20
N SER A 302 -7.85 -29.28 2.46
CA SER A 302 -8.08 -28.08 3.25
C SER A 302 -6.76 -27.59 3.82
N ARG A 303 -6.63 -26.28 3.91
CA ARG A 303 -5.55 -25.61 4.60
C ARG A 303 -6.10 -24.91 5.83
N ILE A 304 -5.48 -25.20 6.97
CA ILE A 304 -5.87 -24.66 8.26
C ILE A 304 -4.68 -23.89 8.81
N TRP A 305 -4.89 -22.65 9.24
CA TRP A 305 -3.93 -21.88 10.01
C TRP A 305 -4.37 -21.85 11.47
N ILE A 306 -3.46 -22.21 12.37
CA ILE A 306 -3.71 -22.21 13.81
C ILE A 306 -2.61 -21.37 14.46
N LEU A 307 -3.01 -20.29 15.12
CA LEU A 307 -2.14 -19.37 15.86
C LEU A 307 -2.54 -19.35 17.31
N GLY A 308 -1.60 -19.10 18.21
CA GLY A 308 -1.85 -18.77 19.61
C GLY A 308 -0.87 -17.68 20.01
N ASP A 309 -1.23 -16.90 21.02
CA ASP A 309 -0.33 -15.92 21.64
C ASP A 309 0.19 -14.88 20.62
N SER A 310 -0.64 -14.55 19.62
CA SER A 310 -0.25 -13.69 18.49
C SER A 310 -0.47 -12.20 18.73
N GLY A 311 -0.95 -11.83 19.92
CA GLY A 311 -1.48 -10.51 20.21
C GLY A 311 -0.48 -9.38 20.46
N THR A 312 0.81 -9.58 20.17
CA THR A 312 1.88 -8.65 20.57
C THR A 312 2.01 -7.41 19.67
N ALA A 313 1.35 -7.40 18.52
CA ALA A 313 1.41 -6.31 17.51
C ALA A 313 2.84 -5.88 17.12
N ASN A 314 3.82 -6.79 17.20
CA ASN A 314 5.23 -6.48 16.98
C ASN A 314 5.81 -7.21 15.76
N SER A 315 7.11 -6.99 15.51
CA SER A 315 7.83 -7.59 14.39
C SER A 315 7.89 -9.11 14.45
N ASP A 316 7.85 -9.72 15.63
CA ASP A 316 7.90 -11.18 15.76
C ASP A 316 6.56 -11.81 15.32
N ALA A 317 5.43 -11.21 15.73
CA ALA A 317 4.11 -11.61 15.24
C ALA A 317 3.99 -11.40 13.72
N ALA A 318 4.50 -10.28 13.21
CA ALA A 318 4.57 -10.02 11.76
C ALA A 318 5.43 -11.06 11.04
N ALA A 319 6.57 -11.47 11.59
CA ALA A 319 7.42 -12.50 10.99
C ALA A 319 6.70 -13.87 10.92
N VAL A 320 5.89 -14.23 11.92
CA VAL A 320 5.05 -15.45 11.88
C VAL A 320 4.01 -15.38 10.78
N ARG A 321 3.32 -14.23 10.65
CA ARG A 321 2.38 -13.95 9.55
C ARG A 321 3.05 -14.11 8.19
N ASP A 322 4.17 -13.43 7.99
CA ASP A 322 4.87 -13.37 6.71
C ASP A 322 5.42 -14.74 6.31
N ALA A 323 5.94 -15.51 7.27
CA ALA A 323 6.34 -16.89 7.05
C ALA A 323 5.17 -17.77 6.59
N TYR A 324 3.97 -17.57 7.17
CA TYR A 324 2.78 -18.28 6.72
C TYR A 324 2.35 -17.83 5.33
N TYR A 325 2.38 -16.53 5.03
CA TYR A 325 2.01 -16.00 3.71
C TYR A 325 2.97 -16.53 2.64
N ALA A 326 4.28 -16.53 2.89
CA ALA A 326 5.27 -17.11 2.00
C ALA A 326 5.08 -18.63 1.79
N PHE A 327 4.73 -19.37 2.85
CA PHE A 327 4.44 -20.81 2.74
C PHE A 327 3.17 -21.08 1.93
N THR A 328 2.16 -20.21 2.07
CA THR A 328 0.85 -20.42 1.46
C THR A 328 0.78 -19.93 0.03
N ASP A 329 1.55 -18.88 -0.30
CA ASP A 329 1.55 -18.18 -1.57
C ASP A 329 0.10 -17.82 -1.96
N THR A 330 -0.34 -18.21 -3.15
CA THR A 330 -1.69 -17.92 -3.66
C THR A 330 -2.76 -18.92 -3.17
N VAL A 331 -2.38 -19.96 -2.41
CA VAL A 331 -3.32 -21.01 -2.00
C VAL A 331 -4.07 -20.59 -0.72
N HIS A 332 -5.37 -20.37 -0.90
CA HIS A 332 -6.32 -19.95 0.13
C HIS A 332 -6.30 -20.79 1.43
N THR A 333 -6.47 -20.11 2.56
CA THR A 333 -6.64 -20.68 3.90
C THR A 333 -8.11 -20.93 4.18
N ASP A 334 -8.54 -22.19 4.18
CA ASP A 334 -9.96 -22.55 4.34
C ASP A 334 -10.47 -22.41 5.78
N LEU A 335 -9.58 -22.42 6.78
CA LEU A 335 -9.92 -22.20 8.19
C LEU A 335 -8.78 -21.49 8.92
N TRP A 336 -9.10 -20.45 9.67
CA TRP A 336 -8.16 -19.75 10.54
C TRP A 336 -8.65 -19.76 11.97
N VAL A 337 -7.83 -20.30 12.87
CA VAL A 337 -8.12 -20.42 14.30
C VAL A 337 -7.07 -19.65 15.08
N MET A 338 -7.50 -18.78 15.97
CA MET A 338 -6.62 -18.19 16.98
C MET A 338 -6.96 -18.80 18.34
N LEU A 339 -5.96 -19.20 19.10
CA LEU A 339 -6.09 -20.03 20.31
C LEU A 339 -6.11 -19.21 21.61
N GLY A 340 -6.35 -17.90 21.52
CA GLY A 340 -6.36 -16.99 22.67
C GLY A 340 -5.07 -16.19 22.76
N ASP A 341 -5.12 -15.19 23.64
CA ASP A 341 -4.12 -14.13 23.77
C ASP A 341 -3.91 -13.43 22.42
N ASN A 342 -5.04 -13.06 21.83
CA ASN A 342 -5.11 -12.42 20.51
C ASN A 342 -4.77 -10.93 20.58
N ALA A 343 -4.77 -10.37 21.80
CA ALA A 343 -4.33 -9.02 22.13
C ALA A 343 -3.63 -9.03 23.51
N TYR A 344 -2.51 -8.32 23.62
CA TYR A 344 -1.80 -8.01 24.87
C TYR A 344 -1.84 -6.49 25.08
N ASP A 345 -1.82 -5.94 26.30
CA ASP A 345 -1.62 -6.49 27.64
C ASP A 345 -2.93 -6.75 28.41
N ASP A 346 -4.01 -6.02 28.06
CA ASP A 346 -5.30 -6.00 28.76
C ASP A 346 -6.52 -6.39 27.88
N GLY A 347 -6.30 -6.76 26.63
CA GLY A 347 -7.33 -7.22 25.69
C GLY A 347 -8.25 -6.10 25.22
N THR A 348 -7.78 -4.84 25.26
CA THR A 348 -8.58 -3.67 24.90
C THR A 348 -8.89 -3.64 23.41
N ASP A 349 -9.92 -2.88 23.02
CA ASP A 349 -10.29 -2.73 21.61
C ASP A 349 -9.15 -2.17 20.74
N SER A 350 -8.32 -1.27 21.27
CA SER A 350 -7.13 -0.75 20.57
C SER A 350 -6.07 -1.83 20.37
N GLU A 351 -5.82 -2.66 21.39
CA GLU A 351 -4.86 -3.75 21.28
C GLU A 351 -5.32 -4.81 20.26
N TYR A 352 -6.64 -5.06 20.17
CA TYR A 352 -7.19 -5.87 19.08
C TYR A 352 -7.07 -5.21 17.71
N GLN A 353 -7.27 -3.89 17.64
CA GLN A 353 -7.07 -3.13 16.40
C GLN A 353 -5.66 -3.37 15.86
N ASP A 354 -4.64 -3.15 16.69
CA ASP A 354 -3.24 -3.27 16.29
C ASP A 354 -2.86 -4.74 16.03
N ALA A 355 -3.19 -5.63 16.96
CA ALA A 355 -2.66 -6.99 16.95
C ALA A 355 -3.42 -7.96 16.03
N VAL A 356 -4.68 -7.66 15.70
CA VAL A 356 -5.50 -8.52 14.83
C VAL A 356 -5.86 -7.81 13.54
N PHE A 357 -6.50 -6.64 13.63
CA PHE A 357 -7.10 -6.00 12.47
C PHE A 357 -6.08 -5.36 11.52
N GLU A 358 -5.08 -4.65 12.06
CA GLU A 358 -3.97 -4.08 11.28
C GLU A 358 -2.85 -5.09 10.99
N MET A 359 -2.70 -6.11 11.84
CA MET A 359 -1.72 -7.18 11.60
C MET A 359 -2.13 -8.11 10.45
N TYR A 360 -3.42 -8.44 10.32
CA TYR A 360 -3.91 -9.45 9.38
C TYR A 360 -5.03 -8.98 8.40
N PRO A 361 -5.03 -7.74 7.88
CA PRO A 361 -6.15 -7.19 7.11
C PRO A 361 -6.47 -8.03 5.87
N GLU A 362 -5.44 -8.58 5.22
CA GLU A 362 -5.61 -9.47 4.08
C GLU A 362 -6.26 -10.81 4.42
N MET A 363 -5.87 -11.43 5.55
CA MET A 363 -6.42 -12.72 5.94
C MET A 363 -7.86 -12.56 6.41
N LEU A 364 -8.14 -11.49 7.18
CA LEU A 364 -9.46 -11.17 7.71
C LEU A 364 -10.50 -10.96 6.60
N ARG A 365 -10.12 -10.28 5.51
CA ARG A 365 -11.04 -10.06 4.38
C ARG A 365 -11.29 -11.30 3.53
N LYS A 366 -10.43 -12.33 3.60
CA LYS A 366 -10.50 -13.52 2.73
C LYS A 366 -10.83 -14.85 3.40
N SER A 367 -10.60 -14.98 4.71
CA SER A 367 -10.73 -16.24 5.47
C SER A 367 -11.54 -16.05 6.76
N VAL A 368 -12.36 -17.04 7.11
CA VAL A 368 -13.18 -17.00 8.33
C VAL A 368 -12.30 -17.23 9.56
N LEU A 369 -12.29 -16.26 10.48
CA LEU A 369 -11.57 -16.31 11.76
C LEU A 369 -12.45 -16.96 12.84
N TRP A 370 -11.85 -17.88 13.60
CA TRP A 370 -12.42 -18.50 14.80
C TRP A 370 -11.48 -18.25 15.98
N PRO A 371 -11.66 -17.15 16.73
CA PRO A 371 -10.81 -16.84 17.85
C PRO A 371 -11.32 -17.52 19.13
N ALA A 372 -10.39 -17.99 19.95
CA ALA A 372 -10.64 -18.41 21.31
C ALA A 372 -10.27 -17.29 22.28
N PHE A 373 -10.87 -17.31 23.46
CA PHE A 373 -10.61 -16.36 24.54
C PHE A 373 -9.45 -16.86 25.40
N GLY A 374 -8.40 -16.07 25.52
CA GLY A 374 -7.25 -16.28 26.40
C GLY A 374 -7.29 -15.42 27.65
N ASN A 375 -6.25 -15.51 28.46
CA ASN A 375 -6.17 -14.76 29.72
C ASN A 375 -5.80 -13.29 29.53
N HIS A 376 -5.06 -12.94 28.47
CA HIS A 376 -4.75 -11.54 28.15
C HIS A 376 -5.93 -10.81 27.53
N ASP A 377 -6.81 -11.53 26.83
CA ASP A 377 -8.07 -10.98 26.29
C ASP A 377 -9.04 -10.54 27.41
N GLY A 378 -8.91 -11.11 28.61
CA GLY A 378 -9.95 -11.07 29.65
C GLY A 378 -9.83 -10.02 30.73
N LYS A 379 -8.90 -9.06 30.63
CA LYS A 379 -8.86 -7.95 31.61
C LYS A 379 -9.90 -6.87 31.30
N SER A 380 -10.18 -6.62 30.02
CA SER A 380 -11.21 -5.68 29.57
C SER A 380 -12.48 -6.35 29.02
N ALA A 381 -12.50 -7.69 28.97
CA ALA A 381 -13.66 -8.49 28.58
C ALA A 381 -14.04 -9.51 29.67
N SER A 382 -15.28 -10.00 29.64
CA SER A 382 -15.80 -10.95 30.64
C SER A 382 -16.49 -12.12 29.97
N SER A 383 -15.95 -13.33 30.16
CA SER A 383 -16.57 -14.55 29.62
C SER A 383 -17.89 -14.91 30.28
N ASN A 384 -18.09 -14.52 31.54
CA ASN A 384 -19.33 -14.81 32.27
C ASN A 384 -20.53 -14.05 31.69
N SER A 385 -20.31 -12.79 31.29
CA SER A 385 -21.33 -11.93 30.70
C SER A 385 -21.28 -11.89 29.17
N GLN A 386 -20.24 -12.46 28.55
CA GLN A 386 -19.95 -12.37 27.12
C GLN A 386 -19.97 -10.92 26.63
N SER A 387 -19.20 -10.06 27.32
CA SER A 387 -19.16 -8.62 27.06
C SER A 387 -17.72 -8.09 27.02
N GLY A 388 -17.54 -6.92 26.43
CA GLY A 388 -16.23 -6.29 26.24
C GLY A 388 -15.57 -6.68 24.91
N PRO A 389 -14.37 -6.14 24.63
CA PRO A 389 -13.80 -6.11 23.27
C PRO A 389 -13.86 -7.45 22.55
N PHE A 390 -13.36 -8.55 23.13
CA PHE A 390 -13.39 -9.88 22.48
C PHE A 390 -14.79 -10.32 21.97
N TYR A 391 -15.86 -9.99 22.69
CA TYR A 391 -17.23 -10.42 22.34
C TYR A 391 -17.94 -9.41 21.43
N GLU A 392 -17.44 -8.19 21.37
CA GLU A 392 -17.99 -7.08 20.60
C GLU A 392 -17.27 -6.91 19.26
N ILE A 393 -16.11 -7.54 19.07
CA ILE A 393 -15.35 -7.58 17.82
C ILE A 393 -15.54 -8.88 17.05
#